data_AF-A0A1E7FUJ2-F1
#
_entry.id   AF-A0A1E7FUJ2-F1
#
_cell.length_a   1.000
_cell.length_b   1.000
_cell.length_c   1.000
_cell.angle_alpha   90.00
_cell.angle_beta   90.00
_cell.angle_gamma   90.00
#
_symmetry.space_group_name_H-M   'P 1'
#
loop_
_entity.id
_entity.type
_entity.pdbx_description
1 polymer ?
#
loop_
_entity_poly.entity_id
_entity_poly.type
_entity_poly.pdbx_seq_one_letter_code
_entity_poly.pdbx_strand_id
1 'polypeptide(L)'
;IHEMAAEHMAHGEYEEASDVFEEILRGQQERYGQNHYRVGTALHNLGIVYLKKGDYKKAIGICQRAVAVRKESLVPNHPDVAVSL
;
A
#
# COMPACT_ATOMS: atom_id res chain seq x y z
N ILE A 1 -11.99 -7.48 -0.24
CA ILE A 1 -11.11 -6.60 -1.06
C ILE A 1 -9.63 -6.91 -0.85
N HIS A 2 -9.08 -6.80 0.38
CA HIS A 2 -7.69 -7.23 0.63
C HIS A 2 -7.42 -8.70 0.29
N GLU A 3 -8.40 -9.57 0.54
CA GLU A 3 -8.32 -11.01 0.27
C GLU A 3 -8.29 -11.32 -1.24
N MET A 4 -9.10 -10.61 -2.05
CA MET A 4 -9.08 -10.74 -3.51
C MET A 4 -7.72 -10.35 -4.12
N ALA A 5 -7.12 -9.26 -3.64
CA ALA A 5 -5.81 -8.86 -4.12
C ALA A 5 -4.71 -9.89 -3.78
N ALA A 6 -4.79 -10.50 -2.59
CA ALA A 6 -3.87 -11.56 -2.20
C ALA A 6 -4.06 -12.83 -3.03
N GLU A 7 -5.30 -13.16 -3.39
CA GLU A 7 -5.64 -14.28 -4.26
C GLU A 7 -5.10 -14.06 -5.69
N HIS A 8 -5.33 -12.90 -6.30
CA HIS A 8 -4.75 -12.55 -7.60
C HIS A 8 -3.21 -12.62 -7.58
N MET A 9 -2.59 -12.12 -6.51
CA MET A 9 -1.14 -12.22 -6.31
C MET A 9 -0.63 -13.67 -6.23
N ALA A 10 -1.41 -14.58 -5.65
CA ALA A 10 -1.07 -16.00 -5.57
C ALA A 10 -1.19 -16.70 -6.92
N HIS A 11 -2.13 -16.26 -7.77
CA HIS A 11 -2.33 -16.77 -9.13
C HIS A 11 -1.44 -16.10 -10.18
N GLY A 12 -0.69 -15.05 -9.82
CA GLY A 12 0.18 -14.30 -10.74
C GLY A 12 -0.55 -13.26 -11.59
N GLU A 13 -1.80 -12.96 -11.25
CA GLU A 13 -2.70 -12.00 -11.90
C GLU A 13 -2.37 -10.58 -11.39
N TYR A 14 -1.19 -10.09 -11.76
CA TYR A 14 -0.66 -8.87 -11.18
C TYR A 14 -1.33 -7.59 -11.68
N GLU A 15 -2.03 -7.62 -12.83
CA GLU A 15 -2.78 -6.46 -13.33
C GLU A 15 -4.02 -6.24 -12.47
N GLU A 16 -4.78 -7.30 -12.26
CA GLU A 16 -5.96 -7.37 -11.42
C GLU A 16 -5.61 -7.02 -9.96
N ALA A 17 -4.50 -7.56 -9.46
CA ALA A 17 -4.00 -7.21 -8.14
C ALA A 17 -3.66 -5.71 -8.03
N SER A 18 -3.08 -5.09 -9.06
CA SER A 18 -2.79 -3.65 -9.04
C SER A 18 -4.05 -2.80 -9.00
N ASP A 19 -5.07 -3.15 -9.79
CA ASP A 19 -6.34 -2.41 -9.82
C ASP A 19 -7.04 -2.45 -8.45
N VAL A 20 -7.09 -3.63 -7.83
CA VAL A 20 -7.70 -3.80 -6.50
C VAL A 20 -6.93 -2.99 -5.45
N PHE A 21 -5.59 -3.00 -5.46
CA PHE A 21 -4.82 -2.19 -4.50
C PHE A 21 -4.92 -0.68 -4.75
N GLU A 22 -5.09 -0.23 -6.00
CA GLU A 22 -5.34 1.17 -6.33
C GLU A 22 -6.73 1.64 -5.85
N GLU A 23 -7.74 0.79 -5.93
CA GLU A 23 -9.06 1.06 -5.34
C GLU A 23 -9.00 1.14 -3.82
N ILE A 24 -8.34 0.17 -3.16
CA ILE A 24 -8.11 0.20 -1.72
C ILE A 24 -7.40 1.49 -1.32
N LEU A 25 -6.32 1.85 -2.02
CA LEU A 25 -5.54 3.04 -1.74
C LEU A 25 -6.42 4.30 -1.74
N ARG A 26 -7.26 4.45 -2.77
CA ARG A 26 -8.18 5.58 -2.89
C ARG A 26 -9.17 5.65 -1.72
N GLY A 27 -9.81 4.52 -1.39
CA GLY A 27 -10.75 4.46 -0.27
C GLY A 27 -10.09 4.76 1.09
N GLN A 28 -8.84 4.32 1.30
CA GLN A 28 -8.10 4.65 2.52
C GLN A 28 -7.73 6.14 2.56
N GLN A 29 -7.35 6.73 1.43
CA GLN A 29 -7.03 8.16 1.34
C GLN A 29 -8.26 9.04 1.59
N GLU A 30 -9.41 8.68 1.04
CA GLU A 30 -10.67 9.39 1.28
C GLU A 30 -11.12 9.29 2.74
N ARG A 31 -10.98 8.11 3.35
CA ARG A 31 -11.47 7.86 4.71
C ARG A 31 -10.57 8.40 5.81
N TYR A 32 -9.25 8.33 5.62
CA TYR A 32 -8.27 8.61 6.68
C TYR A 32 -7.27 9.72 6.34
N GLY A 33 -7.29 10.23 5.11
CA GLY A 33 -6.30 11.17 4.61
C GLY A 33 -5.00 10.50 4.14
N GLN A 34 -4.14 11.27 3.47
CA GLN A 34 -2.98 10.75 2.74
C GLN A 34 -1.85 10.20 3.62
N ASN A 35 -1.79 10.61 4.88
CA ASN A 35 -0.66 10.32 5.79
C ASN A 35 -0.98 9.24 6.82
N HIS A 36 -2.10 8.55 6.66
CA HIS A 36 -2.53 7.52 7.58
C HIS A 36 -1.78 6.20 7.37
N TYR A 37 -1.51 5.44 8.44
CA TYR A 37 -0.75 4.18 8.35
C TYR A 37 -1.37 3.19 7.35
N ARG A 38 -2.71 3.14 7.25
CA ARG A 38 -3.42 2.28 6.28
C ARG A 38 -3.14 2.64 4.83
N VAL A 39 -2.93 3.93 4.53
CA VAL A 39 -2.48 4.38 3.20
C VAL A 39 -1.05 3.90 2.95
N GLY A 40 -0.17 3.98 3.96
CA GLY A 40 1.18 3.44 3.89
C GLY A 40 1.23 1.92 3.63
N THR A 41 0.32 1.16 4.23
CA THR A 41 0.18 -0.29 4.00
C THR A 41 -0.32 -0.59 2.58
N ALA A 42 -1.34 0.12 2.12
CA ALA A 42 -1.87 -0.05 0.76
C ALA A 42 -0.83 0.28 -0.31
N LEU A 43 -0.10 1.40 -0.16
CA LEU A 43 1.01 1.78 -1.04
C LEU A 43 2.09 0.69 -1.07
N HIS A 44 2.46 0.14 0.09
CA HIS A 44 3.49 -0.90 0.12
C HIS A 44 3.09 -2.16 -0.66
N ASN A 45 1.86 -2.62 -0.48
CA ASN A 45 1.37 -3.79 -1.20
C ASN A 45 1.31 -3.54 -2.70
N LEU A 46 0.86 -2.35 -3.12
CA LEU A 46 0.91 -1.93 -4.52
C LEU A 46 2.35 -1.93 -5.07
N GLY A 47 3.32 -1.47 -4.27
CA GLY A 47 4.74 -1.55 -4.62
C GLY A 47 5.25 -2.97 -4.84
N ILE A 48 4.81 -3.93 -4.02
CA ILE A 48 5.12 -5.36 -4.19
C ILE A 48 4.51 -5.90 -5.48
N VAL A 49 3.29 -5.51 -5.82
CA VAL A 49 2.65 -5.92 -7.09
C VAL A 49 3.49 -5.45 -8.28
N TYR A 50 3.88 -4.17 -8.31
CA TYR A 50 4.72 -3.66 -9.39
C TYR A 50 6.12 -4.30 -9.44
N LEU A 51 6.68 -4.69 -8.29
CA LEU A 51 7.91 -5.48 -8.24
C LEU A 51 7.73 -6.83 -8.94
N LYS A 52 6.60 -7.51 -8.70
CA LYS A 52 6.27 -8.80 -9.32
C LYS A 52 5.93 -8.67 -10.81
N LYS A 53 5.37 -7.54 -11.25
CA LYS A 53 5.18 -7.19 -12.68
C LYS A 53 6.50 -6.90 -13.41
N GLY A 54 7.60 -6.66 -12.69
CA GLY A 54 8.87 -6.24 -13.26
C GLY A 54 8.97 -4.75 -13.56
N ASP A 55 7.98 -3.94 -13.17
CA ASP A 55 8.07 -2.47 -13.24
C ASP A 55 8.76 -1.92 -11.98
N TYR A 56 10.08 -2.12 -11.95
CA TYR A 56 10.91 -1.71 -10.82
C TYR A 56 10.88 -0.20 -10.58
N LYS A 57 10.76 0.60 -11.65
CA LYS A 57 10.74 2.07 -11.53
C LYS A 57 9.49 2.53 -10.79
N LYS A 58 8.32 1.99 -11.15
CA LYS A 58 7.06 2.29 -10.46
C LYS A 58 7.06 1.72 -9.04
N ALA A 59 7.55 0.49 -8.85
CA ALA A 59 7.69 -0.12 -7.53
C ALA A 59 8.52 0.73 -6.57
N ILE A 60 9.70 1.21 -7.00
CA ILE A 60 10.57 2.07 -6.18
C ILE A 60 9.85 3.35 -5.77
N GLY A 61 9.22 4.05 -6.72
CA GLY A 61 8.51 5.30 -6.42
C GLY A 61 7.35 5.11 -5.43
N ILE A 62 6.60 4.01 -5.58
CA ILE A 62 5.49 3.68 -4.69
C ILE A 62 6.00 3.29 -3.30
N CYS A 63 7.04 2.47 -3.21
CA CYS A 63 7.66 2.09 -1.93
C CYS A 63 8.25 3.30 -1.19
N GLN A 64 8.85 4.26 -1.90
CA GLN A 64 9.32 5.50 -1.31
C GLN A 64 8.18 6.32 -0.70
N ARG A 65 7.05 6.44 -1.39
CA ARG A 65 5.84 7.07 -0.83
C ARG A 65 5.31 6.32 0.38
N ALA A 66 5.29 4.98 0.35
CA ALA A 66 4.86 4.16 1.48
C ALA A 66 5.72 4.43 2.72
N VAL A 67 7.04 4.53 2.55
CA VAL A 67 7.98 4.86 3.63
C VAL A 67 7.75 6.28 4.17
N ALA A 68 7.53 7.26 3.30
CA ALA A 68 7.23 8.63 3.72
C ALA A 68 5.95 8.68 4.57
N VAL A 69 4.86 8.07 4.10
CA VAL A 69 3.59 7.99 4.84
C VAL A 69 3.75 7.28 6.17
N ARG A 70 4.48 6.16 6.22
CA ARG A 70 4.74 5.49 7.51
C ARG A 70 5.50 6.37 8.48
N LYS A 71 6.56 7.05 8.03
CA LYS A 71 7.35 7.97 8.86
C LYS A 71 6.49 9.12 9.41
N GLU A 72 5.61 9.68 8.59
CA GLU A 72 4.68 10.73 9.03
C GLU A 72 3.61 10.19 9.97
N SER A 73 3.14 8.95 9.77
CA SER A 73 2.20 8.31 10.67
C SER A 73 2.82 7.99 12.05
N LEU A 74 4.13 7.70 12.09
CA LEU A 74 4.92 7.37 13.29
C LEU A 74 5.19 8.57 14.21
N VAL A 75 4.79 9.78 13.84
CA VAL A 75 4.84 10.93 14.75
C VAL A 75 4.00 10.57 15.99
N PRO A 76 4.51 10.70 17.23
CA PRO A 76 3.97 10.06 18.45
C PRO A 76 2.54 10.43 18.89
N ASN A 77 1.78 11.14 18.04
CA ASN A 77 0.38 11.50 18.27
C ASN A 77 -0.63 10.62 17.51
N HIS A 78 -0.23 9.60 16.74
CA HIS A 78 -1.18 8.72 16.07
C HIS A 78 -1.40 7.40 16.85
N PRO A 79 -2.54 7.20 17.52
CA PRO A 79 -2.79 6.06 18.42
C PRO A 79 -2.74 4.67 17.77
N ASP A 80 -2.73 4.58 16.44
CA ASP A 80 -2.73 3.31 15.71
C ASP A 80 -1.32 2.78 15.33
N VAL A 81 -0.25 3.50 15.67
CA VAL A 81 1.14 3.18 15.30
C VAL A 81 1.71 1.98 16.09
N ALA A 82 1.06 1.57 17.18
CA ALA A 82 1.62 0.63 18.14
C ALA A 82 1.76 -0.84 17.68
N VAL A 83 1.41 -1.21 16.44
CA VAL A 83 1.27 -2.63 16.05
C VAL A 83 2.40 -3.18 15.16
N SER A 84 3.50 -2.47 14.93
CA SER A 84 4.57 -3.03 14.06
C SER A 84 6.01 -2.61 14.41
N LEU A 85 6.39 -2.71 15.68
CA LEU A 85 7.80 -2.79 16.08
C LEU A 85 8.11 -4.17 16.65
#